data_AF-A0A965CKJ4-F1
#
_entry.id   AF-A0A965CKJ4-F1
#
_cell.length_a   1.000
_cell.length_b   1.000
_cell.length_c   1.000
_cell.angle_alpha   90.00
_cell.angle_beta   90.00
_cell.angle_gamma   90.00
#
_symmetry.space_group_name_H-M   'P 1'
#
loop_
_entity.id
_entity.type
_entity.pdbx_description
1 polymer ?
#
loop_
_entity_poly.entity_id
_entity_poly.type
_entity_poly.pdbx_seq_one_letter_code
_entity_poly.pdbx_strand_id
1 'polypeptide(L)'
;MVVNKVRPLNPLKYKPADLVVVDSAGININPYGRKMRKDAADAAVELAKAMNSVGKGRLIIQSAYRSYSEQLAVHDRQVSRYGLKDGEALAARAGYSEHQTGLAMDVSARGQGCQIRVCFGETKAGSW
;
A
#
# COMPACT_ATOMS: atom_id res chain seq x y z
N MET A 1 -4.09 -10.67 13.20
CA MET A 1 -4.98 -9.48 13.23
C MET A 1 -5.71 -9.42 11.90
N VAL A 2 -7.00 -9.06 11.90
CA VAL A 2 -7.78 -8.88 10.66
C VAL A 2 -8.43 -7.50 10.72
N VAL A 3 -8.21 -6.67 9.71
CA VAL A 3 -8.80 -5.33 9.58
C VAL A 3 -9.58 -5.29 8.28
N ASN A 4 -10.87 -5.00 8.33
CA ASN A 4 -11.72 -4.94 7.14
C ASN A 4 -12.96 -4.09 7.42
N LYS A 5 -13.91 -4.01 6.46
CA LYS A 5 -15.11 -3.18 6.57
C LYS A 5 -15.95 -3.39 7.83
N VAL A 6 -15.90 -4.56 8.47
CA VAL A 6 -16.67 -4.90 9.67
C VAL A 6 -15.79 -5.10 10.92
N ARG A 7 -14.46 -5.01 10.77
CA ARG A 7 -13.48 -5.19 11.86
C ARG A 7 -12.50 -4.01 11.86
N PRO A 8 -12.75 -2.96 12.65
CA PRO A 8 -11.81 -1.85 12.78
C PRO A 8 -10.56 -2.25 13.55
N LEU A 9 -9.54 -1.40 13.46
CA LEU A 9 -8.44 -1.39 14.40
C LEU A 9 -8.92 -1.03 15.81
N ASN A 10 -8.30 -1.66 16.81
CA ASN A 10 -8.46 -1.31 18.21
C ASN A 10 -7.06 -1.11 18.82
N PRO A 11 -6.67 0.11 19.18
CA PRO A 11 -7.44 1.36 19.12
C PRO A 11 -7.72 1.85 17.69
N LEU A 12 -8.82 2.59 17.49
CA LEU A 12 -9.23 3.11 16.16
C LEU A 12 -8.14 3.94 15.48
N LYS A 13 -7.38 4.71 16.27
CA LYS A 13 -6.27 5.56 15.80
C LYS A 13 -4.90 4.90 15.99
N TYR A 14 -4.86 3.56 16.04
CA TYR A 14 -3.61 2.80 16.17
C TYR A 14 -2.55 3.27 15.17
N LYS A 15 -1.33 3.43 15.66
CA LYS A 15 -0.13 3.76 14.91
C LYS A 15 0.97 2.79 15.34
N PRO A 16 1.60 2.04 14.42
CA PRO A 16 2.72 1.19 14.78
C PRO A 16 3.91 2.01 15.31
N ALA A 17 4.60 1.48 16.31
CA ALA A 17 5.77 2.13 16.90
C ALA A 17 7.06 1.92 16.08
N ASP A 18 7.08 0.86 15.26
CA ASP A 18 8.23 0.36 14.49
C ASP A 18 8.18 0.75 13.01
N LEU A 19 7.56 1.90 12.68
CA LEU A 19 7.51 2.39 11.31
C LEU A 19 8.88 2.88 10.83
N VAL A 20 9.36 2.32 9.73
CA VAL A 20 10.60 2.70 9.05
C VAL A 20 10.33 3.09 7.61
N VAL A 21 11.17 3.96 7.04
CA VAL A 21 11.16 4.20 5.59
C VAL A 21 11.65 2.93 4.91
N VAL A 22 10.94 2.46 3.88
CA VAL A 22 11.39 1.30 3.11
C VAL A 22 12.60 1.72 2.28
N ASP A 23 13.78 1.28 2.70
CA ASP A 23 15.04 1.50 1.99
C ASP A 23 15.44 0.21 1.26
N SER A 24 15.63 0.31 -0.05
CA SER A 24 15.94 -0.83 -0.92
C SER A 24 17.40 -0.86 -1.39
N ALA A 25 18.28 -0.06 -0.75
CA ALA A 25 19.73 -0.11 -0.93
C ALA A 25 20.16 -0.28 -2.40
N GLY A 26 19.76 0.65 -3.27
CA GLY A 26 20.22 0.74 -4.67
C GLY A 26 19.21 0.39 -5.76
N ILE A 27 18.09 -0.29 -5.46
CA ILE A 27 17.04 -0.58 -6.46
C ILE A 27 16.02 0.58 -6.59
N ASN A 28 15.97 1.44 -5.57
CA ASN A 28 15.05 2.58 -5.43
C ASN A 28 13.59 2.22 -5.77
N ILE A 29 13.01 1.35 -4.94
CA ILE A 29 11.60 0.94 -5.06
C ILE A 29 10.63 1.92 -4.38
N ASN A 30 11.14 2.91 -3.65
CA ASN A 30 10.34 3.77 -2.79
C ASN A 30 10.59 5.27 -3.05
N PRO A 31 10.25 5.78 -4.25
CA PRO A 31 10.50 7.17 -4.62
C PRO A 31 9.70 8.18 -3.79
N TYR A 32 8.69 7.73 -3.03
CA TYR A 32 7.79 8.58 -2.23
C TYR A 32 8.07 8.52 -0.72
N GLY A 33 9.16 7.89 -0.29
CA GLY A 33 9.54 7.82 1.13
C GLY A 33 8.48 7.13 2.01
N ARG A 34 7.75 6.16 1.46
CA ARG A 34 6.69 5.42 2.15
C ARG A 34 7.26 4.64 3.33
N LYS A 35 6.47 4.60 4.41
CA LYS A 35 6.83 3.90 5.65
C LYS A 35 6.02 2.61 5.78
N MET A 36 6.64 1.60 6.38
CA MET A 36 6.02 0.32 6.74
C MET A 36 6.53 -0.11 8.10
N ARG A 37 5.86 -1.06 8.75
CA ARG A 37 6.48 -1.74 9.90
C ARG A 37 7.78 -2.42 9.44
N LYS A 38 8.76 -2.52 10.34
CA LYS A 38 10.11 -3.02 9.99
C LYS A 38 10.09 -4.39 9.32
N ASP A 39 9.32 -5.32 9.86
CA ASP A 39 9.13 -6.66 9.31
C ASP A 39 8.59 -6.64 7.87
N ALA A 40 7.55 -5.84 7.61
CA ALA A 40 6.97 -5.68 6.28
C ALA A 40 7.89 -4.91 5.31
N ALA A 41 8.66 -3.94 5.81
CA ALA A 41 9.65 -3.22 5.01
C ALA A 41 10.75 -4.16 4.50
N ASP A 42 11.26 -5.02 5.37
CA ASP A 42 12.28 -6.01 5.01
C ASP A 42 11.75 -6.99 3.96
N ALA A 43 10.53 -7.50 4.18
CA ALA A 43 9.87 -8.38 3.21
C ALA A 43 9.62 -7.71 1.85
N ALA A 44 9.24 -6.42 1.84
CA ALA A 44 9.03 -5.67 0.60
C ALA A 44 10.34 -5.51 -0.20
N VAL A 45 11.47 -5.34 0.48
CA VAL A 45 12.79 -5.28 -0.15
C VAL A 45 13.18 -6.63 -0.75
N GLU A 46 12.94 -7.73 -0.04
CA GLU A 46 13.22 -9.08 -0.56
C GLU A 46 12.31 -9.42 -1.76
N LEU A 47 11.02 -9.06 -1.71
CA LEU A 47 10.11 -9.19 -2.85
C LEU A 47 10.63 -8.44 -4.08
N ALA A 48 11.07 -7.19 -3.89
CA ALA A 48 11.60 -6.39 -4.98
C ALA A 48 12.89 -6.96 -5.58
N LYS A 49 13.81 -7.47 -4.74
CA LYS A 49 15.03 -8.14 -5.20
C LYS A 49 14.71 -9.38 -6.01
N ALA A 50 13.80 -10.22 -5.52
CA ALA A 50 13.37 -11.43 -6.21
C ALA A 50 12.72 -11.11 -7.57
N MET A 51 11.83 -10.12 -7.63
CA MET A 51 11.20 -9.69 -8.89
C MET A 51 12.24 -9.21 -9.91
N ASN A 52 13.23 -8.44 -9.45
CA ASN A 52 14.28 -7.90 -10.31
C ASN A 52 15.25 -8.99 -10.77
N SER A 53 15.61 -9.95 -9.92
CA SER A 53 16.56 -11.02 -10.25
C SER A 53 16.03 -11.97 -11.32
N VAL A 54 14.70 -12.21 -11.36
CA VAL A 54 14.05 -13.01 -12.40
C VAL A 54 13.58 -12.19 -13.62
N GLY A 55 13.96 -10.91 -13.70
CA GLY A 55 13.67 -10.05 -14.85
C GLY A 55 12.18 -9.71 -15.05
N LYS A 56 11.36 -9.79 -14.00
CA LYS A 56 9.91 -9.55 -14.09
C LYS A 56 9.51 -8.09 -13.98
N GLY A 57 10.42 -7.25 -13.49
CA GLY A 57 10.25 -5.81 -13.45
C GLY A 57 10.99 -5.18 -12.27
N ARG A 58 10.78 -3.86 -12.12
CA ARG A 58 11.22 -3.12 -10.94
C ARG A 58 10.00 -2.64 -10.19
N LEU A 59 9.77 -3.22 -9.01
CA LEU A 59 8.69 -2.86 -8.11
C LEU A 59 8.81 -1.38 -7.71
N ILE A 60 7.68 -0.70 -7.64
CA ILE A 60 7.56 0.67 -7.11
C ILE A 60 6.43 0.68 -6.10
N ILE A 61 6.73 1.08 -4.86
CA ILE A 61 5.76 1.28 -3.79
C ILE A 61 5.05 2.61 -4.03
N GLN A 62 3.74 2.54 -4.27
CA GLN A 62 2.90 3.69 -4.55
C GLN A 62 2.26 4.23 -3.26
N SER A 63 1.80 3.32 -2.40
CA SER A 63 1.27 3.63 -1.07
C SER A 63 1.69 2.57 -0.07
N ALA A 64 1.76 2.94 1.22
CA ALA A 64 2.06 2.00 2.30
C ALA A 64 1.37 2.46 3.58
N TYR A 65 2.08 2.63 4.72
CA TYR A 65 1.46 3.15 5.94
C TYR A 65 0.69 4.45 5.66
N ARG A 66 -0.55 4.48 6.14
CA ARG A 66 -1.44 5.64 6.10
C ARG A 66 -2.08 5.80 7.47
N SER A 67 -1.88 6.95 8.10
CA SER A 67 -2.48 7.25 9.39
C SER A 67 -4.00 7.33 9.31
N TYR A 68 -4.65 7.27 10.47
CA TYR A 68 -6.10 7.47 10.58
C TYR A 68 -6.58 8.75 9.88
N SER A 69 -5.90 9.89 10.12
CA SER A 69 -6.29 11.19 9.56
C SER A 69 -6.08 11.27 8.05
N GLU A 70 -5.01 10.68 7.53
CA GLU A 70 -4.80 10.59 6.08
C GLU A 70 -5.85 9.67 5.43
N GLN A 71 -6.23 8.56 6.08
CA GLN A 71 -7.28 7.68 5.57
C GLN A 71 -8.65 8.37 5.57
N LEU A 72 -8.96 9.18 6.58
CA LEU A 72 -10.18 9.99 6.62
C LEU A 72 -10.25 10.92 5.39
N ALA A 73 -9.18 11.69 5.14
CA ALA A 73 -9.12 12.57 3.98
C ALA A 73 -9.22 11.82 2.63
N VAL A 74 -8.64 10.61 2.54
CA VAL A 74 -8.77 9.77 1.35
C VAL A 74 -10.21 9.29 1.16
N HIS A 75 -10.86 8.80 2.23
CA HIS A 75 -12.24 8.32 2.20
C HIS A 75 -13.21 9.46 1.83
N ASP A 76 -13.13 10.59 2.52
CA ASP A 76 -13.97 11.77 2.27
C ASP A 76 -13.85 12.23 0.81
N ARG A 77 -12.62 12.23 0.26
CA ARG A 77 -12.40 12.58 -1.15
C ARG A 77 -13.06 11.59 -2.12
N GLN A 78 -12.98 10.28 -1.86
CA GLN A 78 -13.62 9.30 -2.74
C GLN A 78 -15.14 9.35 -2.64
N VAL A 79 -15.68 9.51 -1.43
CA VAL A 79 -17.13 9.64 -1.20
C VAL A 79 -17.68 10.92 -1.83
N SER A 80 -16.96 12.04 -1.71
CA SER A 80 -17.34 13.29 -2.38
C SER A 80 -17.34 13.17 -3.90
N ARG A 81 -16.48 12.33 -4.48
CA ARG A 81 -16.33 12.20 -5.93
C ARG A 81 -17.28 11.18 -6.55
N TYR A 82 -17.55 10.08 -5.85
CA TYR A 82 -18.26 8.93 -6.40
C TYR A 82 -19.53 8.55 -5.61
N GLY A 83 -19.86 9.31 -4.56
CA GLY A 83 -20.95 8.94 -3.64
C GLY A 83 -20.52 7.88 -2.63
N LEU A 84 -21.36 7.65 -1.62
CA LEU A 84 -21.01 6.78 -0.48
C LEU A 84 -20.68 5.35 -0.91
N LYS A 85 -21.55 4.72 -1.71
CA LYS A 85 -21.42 3.30 -2.09
C LYS A 85 -20.13 3.05 -2.87
N ASP A 86 -19.87 3.81 -3.93
CA ASP A 86 -18.71 3.62 -4.80
C ASP A 86 -17.44 4.17 -4.17
N GLY A 87 -17.54 5.26 -3.40
CA GLY A 87 -16.44 5.78 -2.60
C GLY A 87 -15.92 4.76 -1.59
N GLU A 88 -16.82 4.07 -0.86
CA GLU A 88 -16.44 3.00 0.08
C GLU A 88 -16.06 1.68 -0.59
N ALA A 89 -16.32 1.51 -1.89
CA ALA A 89 -15.73 0.44 -2.67
C ALA A 89 -14.25 0.70 -2.99
N LEU A 90 -13.85 1.98 -3.09
CA LEU A 90 -12.49 2.40 -3.45
C LEU A 90 -11.61 2.78 -2.25
N ALA A 91 -12.19 3.27 -1.16
CA ALA A 91 -11.46 3.69 0.02
C ALA A 91 -12.15 3.20 1.31
N ALA A 92 -11.38 2.54 2.17
CA ALA A 92 -11.85 2.15 3.49
C ALA A 92 -12.11 3.36 4.39
N ARG A 93 -13.07 3.25 5.30
CA ARG A 93 -13.27 4.20 6.40
C ARG A 93 -12.00 4.32 7.25
N ALA A 94 -11.76 5.48 7.85
CA ALA A 94 -10.65 5.67 8.78
C ALA A 94 -10.74 4.68 9.96
N GLY A 95 -9.64 4.02 10.32
CA GLY A 95 -9.63 2.91 11.30
C GLY A 95 -10.01 1.53 10.74
N TYR A 96 -10.47 1.44 9.49
CA TYR A 96 -10.86 0.18 8.81
C TYR A 96 -9.92 -0.18 7.65
N SER A 97 -8.81 0.56 7.49
CA SER A 97 -7.84 0.40 6.41
C SER A 97 -6.65 -0.42 6.86
N GLU A 98 -6.28 -1.45 6.10
CA GLU A 98 -5.07 -2.24 6.36
C GLU A 98 -3.80 -1.39 6.26
N HIS A 99 -3.78 -0.31 5.47
CA HIS A 99 -2.64 0.62 5.43
C HIS A 99 -2.30 1.19 6.81
N GLN A 100 -3.28 1.36 7.70
CA GLN A 100 -3.02 1.91 9.04
C GLN A 100 -2.25 0.92 9.93
N THR A 101 -2.22 -0.37 9.58
CA THR A 101 -1.39 -1.38 10.27
C THR A 101 0.10 -1.23 9.96
N GLY A 102 0.45 -0.53 8.87
CA GLY A 102 1.81 -0.50 8.33
C GLY A 102 2.27 -1.81 7.68
N LEU A 103 1.37 -2.78 7.49
CA LEU A 103 1.64 -4.08 6.86
C LEU A 103 1.18 -4.17 5.40
N ALA A 104 0.37 -3.21 4.93
CA ALA A 104 -0.12 -3.17 3.55
C ALA A 104 0.68 -2.17 2.70
N MET A 105 0.88 -2.52 1.43
CA MET A 105 1.42 -1.63 0.40
C MET A 105 0.66 -1.78 -0.90
N ASP A 106 0.46 -0.65 -1.59
CA ASP A 106 0.03 -0.62 -2.97
C ASP A 106 1.26 -0.48 -3.86
N VAL A 107 1.32 -1.25 -4.94
CA VAL A 107 2.51 -1.34 -5.79
C VAL A 107 2.19 -1.12 -7.27
N SER A 108 3.24 -0.88 -8.03
CA SER A 108 3.26 -0.95 -9.49
C SER A 108 4.63 -1.44 -9.97
N ALA A 109 4.80 -1.61 -11.28
CA ALA A 109 6.10 -1.91 -11.87
C ALA A 109 6.53 -0.83 -12.88
N ARG A 110 7.78 -0.39 -12.77
CA ARG A 110 8.35 0.63 -13.65
C ARG A 110 8.31 0.17 -15.11
N GLY A 111 7.78 1.03 -15.98
CA GLY A 111 7.73 0.77 -17.42
C GLY A 111 6.63 -0.21 -17.89
N GLN A 112 5.73 -0.66 -17.01
CA GLN A 112 4.66 -1.61 -17.37
C GLN A 112 3.26 -0.96 -17.46
N GLY A 113 3.16 0.37 -17.44
CA GLY A 113 1.98 1.14 -17.85
C GLY A 113 0.74 1.11 -16.95
N CYS A 114 0.65 0.19 -15.97
CA CYS A 114 -0.50 0.07 -15.09
C CYS A 114 -0.13 0.32 -13.61
N GLN A 115 -0.56 1.47 -13.08
CA GLN A 115 -0.33 1.88 -11.69
C GLN A 115 -1.65 1.95 -10.93
N ILE A 116 -1.77 1.22 -9.82
CA ILE A 116 -2.94 1.27 -8.89
C ILE A 116 -4.27 1.03 -9.63
N ARG A 117 -4.27 0.06 -10.55
CA ARG A 117 -5.42 -0.32 -11.36
C ARG A 117 -5.44 -1.83 -11.56
N VAL A 118 -6.62 -2.35 -11.92
CA VAL A 118 -6.86 -3.79 -12.12
C VAL A 118 -5.92 -4.41 -13.17
N CYS A 119 -5.56 -3.67 -14.22
CA CYS A 119 -4.63 -4.13 -15.25
C CYS A 119 -3.22 -4.48 -14.73
N PHE A 120 -2.87 -4.18 -13.47
CA PHE A 120 -1.55 -4.49 -12.92
C PHE A 120 -1.33 -6.01 -12.93
N GLY A 121 -2.38 -6.79 -12.64
CA GLY A 121 -2.32 -8.26 -12.65
C GLY A 121 -1.99 -8.87 -14.02
N GLU A 122 -2.22 -8.13 -15.10
CA GLU A 122 -1.91 -8.55 -16.48
C GLU A 122 -0.47 -8.20 -16.90
N THR A 123 0.25 -7.44 -16.08
CA THR A 123 1.64 -7.08 -16.33
C THR A 123 2.58 -8.24 -15.97
N LYS A 124 3.79 -8.26 -16.54
CA LYS A 124 4.81 -9.27 -16.21
C LYS A 124 5.13 -9.30 -14.72
N ALA A 125 5.04 -8.16 -14.05
CA ALA A 125 5.28 -8.03 -12.62
C ALA A 125 4.08 -8.42 -11.75
N GLY A 126 2.85 -8.19 -12.22
CA GLY A 126 1.65 -8.56 -11.46
C GLY A 126 1.23 -10.01 -11.61
N SER A 127 1.61 -10.66 -12.72
CA SER A 127 1.39 -12.11 -12.91
C SER A 127 2.46 -12.99 -12.26
N TRP A 128 3.61 -12.42 -11.86
CA TRP A 128 4.66 -13.12 -11.11
C TRP A 128 4.40 -12.98 -9.61
#